data_AF-A0AAT9UZW2-F1
#
_entry.id   AF-A0AAT9UZW2-F1
#
_cell.length_a   1.000
_cell.length_b   1.000
_cell.length_c   1.000
_cell.angle_alpha   90.00
_cell.angle_beta   90.00
_cell.angle_gamma   90.00
#
_symmetry.space_group_name_H-M   'P 1'
#
loop_
_entity.id
_entity.type
_entity.pdbx_description
1 polymer ?
#
loop_
_entity_poly.entity_id
_entity_poly.type
_entity_poly.pdbx_seq_one_letter_code
_entity_poly.pdbx_strand_id
1 'polypeptide(L)' 'MTVDNFPLNERDIDSVAFSVAFSEWLGIDNLQACTLTSLTPQERKIFEEKLSRYRIFCQTASGEEFFSHRLFQDKK' A
#
# COMPACT_ATOMS: atom_id res chain seq x y z
N MET A 1 12.87 10.40 -22.22
CA MET A 1 13.22 10.44 -20.79
C MET A 1 13.40 9.00 -20.37
N THR A 2 14.63 8.57 -20.11
CA THR A 2 14.87 7.26 -19.48
C THR A 2 14.34 7.36 -18.07
N VAL A 3 13.32 6.59 -17.74
CA VAL A 3 12.86 6.45 -16.36
C VAL A 3 14.02 5.77 -15.64
N ASP A 4 14.77 6.53 -14.86
CA ASP A 4 15.80 5.98 -13.99
C ASP A 4 15.08 5.04 -13.02
N ASN A 5 15.16 3.73 -13.30
CA ASN A 5 14.66 2.69 -12.41
C ASN A 5 15.57 2.71 -11.18
N PHE A 6 15.22 3.53 -10.19
CA PHE A 6 15.79 3.42 -8.87
C PHE A 6 15.38 2.04 -8.32
N PRO A 7 16.35 1.16 -8.00
CA PRO A 7 16.03 -0.13 -7.40
C PRO A 7 15.28 0.13 -6.09
N LEU A 8 14.03 -0.32 -6.04
CA LEU A 8 13.20 -0.17 -4.86
C LEU A 8 13.77 -1.07 -3.76
N ASN A 9 14.04 -0.48 -2.59
CA ASN A 9 14.40 -1.29 -1.44
C ASN A 9 13.13 -1.90 -0.82
N GLU A 10 13.32 -2.84 0.11
CA GLU A 10 12.18 -3.53 0.74
C GLU A 10 11.23 -2.58 1.48
N ARG A 11 11.75 -1.46 2.03
CA ARG A 11 10.94 -0.43 2.72
C ARG A 11 10.11 0.37 1.73
N ASP A 12 10.60 0.62 0.51
CA ASP A 12 9.83 1.29 -0.53
C ASP A 12 8.65 0.40 -0.95
N ILE A 13 8.90 -0.91 -1.14
CA ILE A 13 7.87 -1.90 -1.46
C ILE A 13 6.82 -2.00 -0.33
N ASP A 14 7.27 -1.93 0.92
CA ASP A 14 6.40 -1.93 2.11
C ASP A 14 5.46 -0.72 2.15
N SER A 15 6.01 0.47 1.94
CA SER A 15 5.25 1.73 1.87
C SER A 15 4.23 1.72 0.74
N VAL A 16 4.61 1.20 -0.43
CA VAL A 16 3.73 1.08 -1.58
C VAL A 16 2.62 0.06 -1.34
N ALA A 17 2.93 -1.11 -0.77
CA ALA A 17 1.94 -2.13 -0.42
C ALA A 17 0.88 -1.60 0.57
N PHE A 18 1.31 -0.86 1.59
CA PHE A 18 0.39 -0.21 2.52
C PHE A 18 -0.50 0.83 1.81
N SER A 19 0.11 1.69 0.98
CA SER A 19 -0.60 2.75 0.26
C SER A 19 -1.68 2.20 -0.67
N VAL A 20 -1.38 1.09 -1.37
CA VAL A 20 -2.34 0.39 -2.22
C VAL A 20 -3.48 -0.20 -1.38
N ALA A 21 -3.18 -0.96 -0.32
CA ALA A 21 -4.20 -1.54 0.54
C ALA A 21 -5.13 -0.49 1.18
N PHE A 22 -4.56 0.64 1.63
CA PHE A 22 -5.33 1.73 2.20
C PHE A 22 -6.23 2.41 1.16
N SER A 23 -5.71 2.61 -0.05
CA SER A 23 -6.49 3.20 -1.16
C SER A 23 -7.65 2.30 -1.57
N GLU A 24 -7.43 0.98 -1.65
CA GLU A 24 -8.48 0.00 -1.90
C GLU A 24 -9.56 0.01 -0.81
N TRP A 25 -9.16 0.11 0.46
CA TRP A 25 -10.10 0.24 1.57
C TRP A 25 -10.94 1.52 1.48
N LEU A 26 -10.36 2.62 0.98
CA LEU A 26 -11.09 3.86 0.68
C LEU A 26 -11.95 3.80 -0.60
N GLY A 27 -11.91 2.69 -1.36
CA GLY A 27 -12.63 2.52 -2.62
C GLY A 27 -11.95 3.15 -3.85
N ILE A 28 -10.62 3.32 -3.81
CA ILE A 28 -9.81 3.88 -4.91
C ILE A 28 -9.08 2.74 -5.64
N ASP A 29 -9.65 2.30 -6.76
CA ASP A 29 -9.24 1.05 -7.44
C ASP A 29 -7.97 1.11 -8.31
N ASN A 30 -7.39 2.29 -8.54
CA ASN A 30 -6.45 2.46 -9.66
C ASN A 30 -4.97 2.32 -9.28
N LEU A 31 -4.64 2.31 -7.98
CA LEU A 31 -3.24 2.40 -7.53
C LEU A 31 -2.45 1.11 -7.74
N GLN A 32 -3.10 -0.05 -7.61
CA GLN A 32 -2.43 -1.35 -7.77
C GLN A 32 -1.88 -1.56 -9.19
N ALA A 33 -2.65 -1.18 -10.21
CA ALA A 33 -2.27 -1.36 -11.61
C ALA A 33 -1.01 -0.55 -11.98
N CYS A 34 -0.92 0.70 -11.50
CA CYS A 34 0.23 1.58 -11.71
C CYS A 34 1.49 1.09 -11.00
N THR A 35 1.34 0.47 -9.83
CA THR A 35 2.46 -0.09 -9.08
C THR A 35 3.03 -1.33 -9.78
N LEU A 36 2.18 -2.25 -10.22
CA LEU A 36 2.61 -3.54 -10.78
C LEU A 36 3.38 -3.40 -12.11
N THR A 37 3.16 -2.33 -12.88
CA THR A 37 3.90 -2.07 -14.12
C THR A 37 5.37 -1.73 -13.90
N SER A 38 5.77 -1.37 -12.68
CA SER A 38 7.10 -0.85 -12.36
C SER A 38 7.96 -1.84 -11.56
N LEU A 39 7.41 -2.99 -11.15
CA LEU A 39 8.09 -3.97 -10.30
C LEU A 39 8.68 -5.13 -11.10
N THR A 40 9.88 -5.56 -10.72
CA THR A 40 10.43 -6.84 -11.18
C THR A 40 9.62 -8.03 -10.62
N PRO A 41 9.74 -9.25 -11.19
CA PRO A 41 9.01 -10.42 -10.68
C PRO A 41 9.30 -10.76 -9.21
N GLN A 42 10.52 -10.51 -8.73
CA GLN A 42 10.90 -10.76 -7.34
C GLN A 42 10.27 -9.73 -6.39
N GLU A 43 10.34 -8.45 -6.74
CA GLU A 43 9.72 -7.37 -5.96
C GLU A 43 8.20 -7.51 -5.93
N ARG A 44 7.60 -7.96 -7.05
CA ARG A 44 6.17 -8.25 -7.14
C ARG A 44 5.73 -9.31 -6.13
N LYS A 45 6.51 -10.38 -5.95
CA LYS A 45 6.19 -11.42 -4.96
C LYS A 45 6.19 -10.86 -3.54
N ILE A 46 7.19 -10.04 -3.20
CA ILE A 46 7.31 -9.39 -1.89
C ILE A 46 6.14 -8.40 -1.68
N PHE A 47 5.83 -7.62 -2.71
CA PHE A 47 4.71 -6.67 -2.73
C PHE A 47 3.38 -7.39 -2.49
N GLU A 48 3.09 -8.47 -3.23
CA GLU A 48 1.84 -9.23 -3.10
C GLU A 48 1.67 -9.84 -1.70
N GLU A 49 2.75 -10.35 -1.10
CA GLU A 49 2.73 -10.87 0.27
C GLU A 49 2.41 -9.78 1.29
N LYS A 50 3.07 -8.62 1.19
CA LYS A 50 2.83 -7.46 2.08
C LYS A 50 1.43 -6.88 1.86
N LEU A 51 0.98 -6.74 0.61
CA LEU A 51 -0.34 -6.22 0.25
C LEU A 51 -1.45 -7.06 0.88
N SER A 52 -1.34 -8.39 0.82
CA SER A 52 -2.30 -9.30 1.46
C SER A 52 -2.42 -9.04 2.97
N ARG A 53 -1.28 -8.86 3.67
CA ARG A 53 -1.27 -8.54 5.10
C ARG A 53 -1.96 -7.20 5.39
N TYR A 54 -1.68 -6.17 4.59
CA TYR A 54 -2.28 -4.85 4.81
C TYR A 54 -3.77 -4.78 4.46
N ARG A 55 -4.24 -5.55 3.46
CA ARG A 55 -5.67 -5.70 3.17
C ARG A 55 -6.41 -6.28 4.37
N ILE A 56 -5.86 -7.35 4.96
CA ILE A 56 -6.40 -7.93 6.19
C ILE A 56 -6.38 -6.90 7.31
N PHE A 57 -5.26 -6.19 7.51
CA PHE A 57 -5.16 -5.14 8.53
C PHE A 57 -6.26 -4.08 8.37
N CYS A 58 -6.47 -3.55 7.16
CA CYS A 58 -7.49 -2.52 6.89
C CYS A 58 -8.92 -3.03 7.10
N GLN A 59 -9.17 -4.33 6.91
CA GLN A 59 -10.48 -4.97 7.13
C GLN A 59 -10.75 -5.36 8.59
N THR A 60 -9.72 -5.45 9.43
CA THR A 60 -9.87 -5.80 10.86
C THR A 60 -10.23 -4.58 11.72
N ALA A 61 -10.84 -4.83 12.89
CA ALA A 61 -11.15 -3.80 13.88
C ALA A 61 -9.93 -2.93 14.25
N SER A 62 -8.72 -3.50 14.23
CA SER A 62 -7.48 -2.73 14.46
C SER A 62 -7.15 -1.73 13.35
N GLY A 63 -7.57 -1.97 12.11
CA GLY A 63 -7.45 -1.01 11.02
C GLY A 63 -8.46 0.13 11.19
N GLU A 64 -9.74 -0.20 11.36
CA GLU A 64 -10.80 0.81 11.58
C GLU A 64 -10.56 1.66 12.84
N GLU A 65 -10.14 1.06 13.97
CA GLU A 65 -9.78 1.80 15.18
C GLU A 65 -8.54 2.68 14.96
N PHE A 66 -7.48 2.17 14.32
CA PHE A 66 -6.29 2.96 14.03
C PHE A 66 -6.60 4.16 13.12
N PHE A 67 -7.41 3.96 12.08
CA PHE A 67 -7.78 5.02 11.15
C PHE A 67 -8.80 5.97 11.75
N SER A 68 -9.80 5.51 12.50
CA SER A 68 -10.75 6.39 13.19
C SER A 68 -10.06 7.25 14.26
N HIS A 69 -9.00 6.77 14.92
CA HIS A 69 -8.22 7.62 15.82
C HIS A 69 -7.31 8.61 15.11
N ARG A 70 -6.73 8.29 13.93
CA ARG A 70 -5.86 9.22 13.19
C ARG A 70 -6.58 10.21 12.28
N LEU A 71 -7.62 9.80 11.56
CA LEU A 71 -8.36 10.67 10.62
C LEU A 71 -9.22 11.72 11.34
N PHE A 72 -9.66 11.44 12.56
CA PHE A 72 -10.51 12.36 13.33
C PHE A 72 -9.75 13.18 14.37
N GLN A 73 -8.42 13.06 14.46
CA GLN A 73 -7.60 13.90 15.36
C GLN A 73 -7.30 15.30 14.81
N ASP A 74 -7.61 15.61 13.54
CA ASP A 74 -7.52 16.97 12.96
C ASP A 74 -8.82 17.78 13.07
N LYS A 75 -9.50 17.70 14.22
CA LYS A 75 -10.54 18.66 14.60
C LYS A 75 -10.38 19.06 16.07
N LYS A 76 -9.40 19.90 16.37
CA LYS A 76 -9.51 20.88 17.46
C LYS A 76 -8.51 22.01 17.29
#